data_AF-A0A925MFQ8-F1
#
_entry.id   AF-A0A925MFQ8-F1
#
_cell.length_a   1.000
_cell.length_b   1.000
_cell.length_c   1.000
_cell.angle_alpha   90.00
_cell.angle_beta   90.00
_cell.angle_gamma   90.00
#
_symmetry.space_group_name_H-M   'P 1'
#
loop_
_entity.id
_entity.type
_entity.pdbx_description
1 polymer ?
#
loop_
_entity_poly.entity_id
_entity_poly.type
_entity_poly.pdbx_seq_one_letter_code
_entity_poly.pdbx_strand_id
1 'polypeptide(L)' 'MTTRPTRSTRKDTIGIVGAGAFGTALGSVLARAGRRVILWSRDAD' A
#
# COMPACT_ATOMS: atom_id res chain seq x y z
N MET A 1 4.27 32.14 3.81
CA MET A 1 2.97 31.44 3.73
C MET A 1 3.05 30.44 2.58
N THR A 2 3.55 29.23 2.85
CA THR A 2 3.86 28.24 1.81
C THR A 2 2.70 27.25 1.75
N THR A 3 1.91 27.34 0.69
CA THR A 3 0.78 26.44 0.42
C THR A 3 1.29 25.02 0.22
N ARG A 4 0.95 24.13 1.16
CA ARG A 4 1.26 22.70 1.11
C ARG A 4 0.51 22.10 -0.09
N PRO A 5 1.16 21.41 -1.04
CA PRO A 5 0.49 20.89 -2.23
C PRO A 5 -0.69 20.00 -1.82
N THR A 6 -1.88 20.36 -2.31
CA THR A 6 -3.16 19.73 -2.05
C THR A 6 -3.31 18.44 -2.86
N ARG A 7 -3.64 17.34 -2.17
CA ARG A 7 -4.09 16.01 -2.65
C ARG A 7 -3.66 15.59 -4.06
N SER A 8 -2.72 14.64 -4.07
CA SER A 8 -2.43 13.78 -5.23
C SER A 8 -3.71 13.20 -5.83
N THR A 9 -3.90 13.41 -7.13
CA THR A 9 -4.97 12.82 -7.95
C THR A 9 -4.61 11.42 -8.48
N ARG A 10 -3.40 10.92 -8.21
CA ARG A 10 -3.05 9.52 -8.52
C ARG A 10 -3.78 8.62 -7.54
N LYS A 11 -4.49 7.60 -8.05
CA LYS A 11 -5.13 6.56 -7.24
C LYS A 11 -4.15 6.12 -6.14
N ASP A 12 -4.49 6.42 -4.88
CA ASP A 12 -3.66 6.16 -3.70
C ASP A 12 -3.41 4.65 -3.60
N THR A 13 -2.32 4.21 -4.21
CA THR A 13 -1.93 2.80 -4.24
C THR A 13 -1.03 2.55 -3.06
N ILE A 14 -1.41 1.57 -2.23
CA ILE A 14 -0.71 1.27 -0.98
C ILE A 14 0.30 0.16 -1.27
N GLY A 15 1.60 0.45 -1.09
CA GLY A 15 2.65 -0.57 -1.12
C GLY A 15 2.84 -1.20 0.26
N ILE A 16 2.87 -2.52 0.33
CA ILE A 16 3.22 -3.29 1.54
C ILE A 16 4.54 -4.02 1.25
N VAL A 17 5.55 -3.77 2.07
CA VAL A 17 6.88 -4.40 1.98
C VAL A 17 6.95 -5.51 3.02
N GLY A 18 7.08 -6.75 2.55
CA GLY A 18 7.09 -7.98 3.36
C GLY A 18 5.79 -8.76 3.25
N ALA A 19 5.82 -9.91 2.56
CA ALA A 19 4.68 -10.83 2.43
C ALA A 19 4.59 -11.87 3.57
N GLY A 20 5.00 -11.51 4.78
CA GLY A 20 4.78 -12.33 5.97
C GLY A 20 3.29 -12.40 6.36
N ALA A 21 2.98 -13.11 7.45
CA ALA A 21 1.60 -13.29 7.91
C ALA A 21 0.86 -11.95 8.10
N PHE A 22 1.51 -10.97 8.72
CA PHE A 22 0.92 -9.65 8.93
C PHE A 22 0.75 -8.85 7.63
N GLY A 23 1.76 -8.81 6.76
CA GLY A 23 1.70 -8.06 5.50
C GLY A 23 0.61 -8.60 4.57
N THR A 24 0.43 -9.91 4.54
CA THR A 24 -0.64 -10.58 3.79
C THR A 24 -2.03 -10.28 4.38
N ALA A 25 -2.18 -10.34 5.70
CA ALA A 25 -3.44 -10.01 6.38
C ALA A 25 -3.84 -8.54 6.15
N LEU A 26 -2.88 -7.63 6.29
CA LEU A 26 -3.07 -6.20 6.04
C LEU A 26 -3.46 -5.95 4.58
N GLY A 27 -2.77 -6.57 3.63
CA GLY A 27 -3.08 -6.47 2.21
C GLY A 27 -4.49 -6.94 1.88
N SER A 28 -4.91 -8.06 2.47
CA SER A 28 -6.25 -8.62 2.32
C SER A 28 -7.34 -7.68 2.84
N VAL A 29 -7.14 -7.09 4.02
CA VAL A 29 -8.09 -6.13 4.62
C VAL A 29 -8.19 -4.86 3.78
N LEU A 30 -7.06 -4.32 3.33
CA LEU A 30 -7.02 -3.11 2.50
C LEU A 30 -7.65 -3.33 1.12
N ALA A 31 -7.41 -4.48 0.50
CA ALA A 31 -8.04 -4.86 -0.77
C ALA A 31 -9.57 -4.98 -0.61
N ARG A 32 -10.03 -5.60 0.49
CA ARG A 32 -11.47 -5.70 0.80
C ARG A 32 -12.12 -4.35 1.08
N ALA A 33 -11.35 -3.39 1.61
CA ALA A 33 -11.79 -2.01 1.76
C ALA A 33 -11.81 -1.20 0.44
N GLY A 34 -11.60 -1.85 -0.71
CA GLY A 34 -11.64 -1.22 -2.03
C GLY A 34 -10.38 -0.40 -2.37
N ARG A 35 -9.30 -0.55 -1.59
CA ARG A 35 -8.04 0.15 -1.85
C ARG A 35 -7.19 -0.68 -2.81
N ARG A 36 -6.45 0.01 -3.68
CA ARG A 36 -5.45 -0.63 -4.55
C ARG A 36 -4.20 -0.91 -3.73
N VAL A 37 -3.81 -2.18 -3.59
CA VAL A 37 -2.67 -2.61 -2.78
C VAL A 37 -1.68 -3.37 -3.65
N ILE A 38 -0.39 -3.16 -3.40
CA ILE A 38 0.70 -3.92 -3.99
C ILE A 38 1.45 -4.57 -2.82
N LEU A 39 1.44 -5.90 -2.76
CA LEU A 39 2.24 -6.66 -1.80
C LEU A 39 3.58 -7.02 -2.47
N TRP A 40 4.67 -6.59 -1.87
CA TRP A 40 6.01 -6.87 -2.35
C TRP A 40 6.74 -7.72 -1.31
N SER A 41 7.31 -8.84 -1.75
CA SER A 41 8.28 -9.60 -0.97
C SER A 41 9.58 -9.64 -1.75
N ARG A 42 10.69 -9.56 -1.03
CA ARG A 42 11.96 -9.98 -1.57
C ARG A 42 12.00 -11.51 -1.52
N ASP A 43 12.41 -12.14 -2.61
CA ASP A 43 12.96 -13.49 -2.57
C ASP A 43 14.44 -13.40 -2.23
N ALA A 44 14.88 -14.13 -1.21
CA ALA A 44 16.22 -14.03 -0.66
C ALA A 44 17.13 -15.06 -1.36
N ASP A 45 17.42 -14.82 -2.64
CA ASP A 45 18.59 -15.38 -3.32
C ASP A 45 19.85 -14.56 -3.04
#